data_AF-A0A933EAA3-F1
#
_entry.id   AF-A0A933EAA3-F1
#
_cell.length_a   1.000
_cell.length_b   1.000
_cell.length_c   1.000
_cell.angle_alpha   90.00
_cell.angle_beta   90.00
_cell.angle_gamma   90.00
#
_symmetry.space_group_name_H-M   'P 1'
#
loop_
_entity.id
_entity.type
_entity.pdbx_description
1 polymer ?
#
loop_
_entity_poly.entity_id
_entity_poly.type
_entity_poly.pdbx_seq_one_letter_code
_entity_poly.pdbx_strand_id
1 'polypeptide(L)'
;MDEGDRLRRRAALDRRHLWHPFTPMDEWEREDPPLIVERAEGAWLIGVEGRRYLDGVSSLWVNLHGHRREEIDRAVRDQLGRVAHSTQLG
;
A
#
# COMPACT_ATOMS: atom_id res chain seq x y z
N MET A 1 -2.18 1.51 23.03
CA MET A 1 -1.04 1.62 22.10
C MET A 1 -1.35 2.83 21.24
N ASP A 2 -0.55 3.89 21.37
CA ASP A 2 -0.77 5.15 20.66
C ASP A 2 -0.44 5.01 19.15
N GLU A 3 -0.88 5.95 18.31
CA GLU A 3 -0.63 5.96 16.86
C GLU A 3 0.87 5.92 16.56
N GLY A 4 1.68 6.66 17.35
CA GLY A 4 3.14 6.67 17.24
C GLY A 4 3.79 5.31 17.50
N ASP A 5 3.24 4.52 18.43
CA ASP A 5 3.72 3.16 18.72
C ASP A 5 3.44 2.21 17.53
N ARG A 6 2.29 2.38 16.87
CA ARG A 6 1.91 1.56 15.70
C ARG A 6 2.84 1.81 14.52
N LEU A 7 3.16 3.08 14.24
CA LEU A 7 4.10 3.46 13.19
C LEU A 7 5.49 2.86 13.44
N ARG A 8 6.04 3.04 14.65
CA ARG A 8 7.35 2.46 15.03
C ARG A 8 7.36 0.94 14.89
N ARG A 9 6.27 0.28 15.30
CA ARG A 9 6.14 -1.18 15.15
C ARG A 9 6.13 -1.61 13.68
N ARG A 10 5.39 -0.92 12.80
CA ARG A 10 5.35 -1.20 11.36
C ARG A 10 6.73 -1.00 10.72
N ALA A 11 7.38 0.14 10.98
CA ALA A 11 8.73 0.43 10.49
C ALA A 11 9.76 -0.62 10.93
N ALA A 12 9.72 -1.03 12.20
CA ALA A 12 10.63 -2.05 12.71
C ALA A 12 10.39 -3.45 12.10
N LEU A 13 9.14 -3.78 11.75
CA LEU A 13 8.84 -5.04 11.05
C LEU A 13 9.29 -4.99 9.59
N ASP A 14 9.06 -3.87 8.91
CA ASP A 14 9.50 -3.64 7.54
C ASP A 14 11.02 -3.83 7.41
N ARG A 15 11.81 -3.09 8.20
CA ARG A 15 13.29 -3.18 8.20
C ARG A 15 13.83 -4.58 8.50
N ARG A 16 13.10 -5.39 9.28
CA ARG A 16 13.53 -6.75 9.64
C ARG A 16 13.23 -7.80 8.58
N HIS A 17 12.25 -7.55 7.71
CA HIS A 17 11.64 -8.61 6.91
C HIS A 17 11.46 -8.27 5.43
N LEU A 18 11.55 -7.01 5.03
CA LEU A 18 11.29 -6.56 3.67
C LEU A 18 12.54 -5.95 3.05
N TRP A 19 12.90 -6.46 1.86
CA TRP A 19 13.92 -5.87 1.00
C TRP A 19 13.20 -5.15 -0.14
N HIS A 20 13.26 -3.83 -0.17
CA HIS A 20 12.47 -3.02 -1.09
C HIS A 20 13.05 -3.03 -2.52
N PRO A 21 12.22 -3.17 -3.56
CA PRO A 21 12.67 -3.11 -4.93
C PRO A 21 13.08 -1.68 -5.30
N PHE A 22 14.20 -1.53 -6.00
CA PHE A 22 14.71 -0.22 -6.47
C PHE A 22 14.95 0.82 -5.36
N THR A 23 15.15 0.39 -4.11
CA THR A 23 15.45 1.26 -2.96
C THR A 23 16.87 1.02 -2.47
N PRO A 24 17.70 2.06 -2.27
CA PRO A 24 18.95 1.94 -1.52
C PRO A 24 18.64 1.57 -0.06
N MET A 25 18.86 0.31 0.30
CA MET A 25 18.42 -0.20 1.61
C MET A 25 19.11 0.46 2.80
N ASP A 26 20.34 0.94 2.62
CA ASP A 26 21.06 1.65 3.69
C ASP A 26 20.50 3.06 3.94
N GLU A 27 19.95 3.72 2.92
CA GLU A 27 19.20 4.97 3.09
C GLU A 27 17.85 4.71 3.76
N TRP A 28 17.13 3.67 3.32
CA TRP A 28 15.85 3.27 3.90
C TRP A 28 15.95 2.93 5.40
N GLU A 29 17.00 2.23 5.82
CA GLU A 29 17.23 1.92 7.24
C GLU A 29 17.40 3.17 8.12
N ARG A 30 17.86 4.29 7.53
CA ARG A 30 18.11 5.56 8.21
C ARG A 30 16.93 6.54 8.15
N GLU A 31 15.94 6.32 7.30
CA GLU A 31 14.76 7.19 7.17
C GLU A 31 13.87 7.14 8.42
N ASP A 32 13.67 8.26 9.11
CA ASP A 32 12.87 8.33 10.34
C ASP A 32 12.09 9.67 10.47
N PRO A 33 10.75 9.64 10.61
CA PRO A 33 9.89 8.47 10.40
C PRO A 33 9.83 8.10 8.91
N PRO A 34 9.81 6.80 8.56
CA PRO A 34 9.62 6.39 7.18
C PRO A 34 8.20 6.70 6.70
N LEU A 35 8.05 6.98 5.41
CA LEU A 35 6.72 7.08 4.80
C LEU A 35 6.02 5.72 4.79
N ILE A 36 4.98 5.57 5.61
CA ILE A 36 4.06 4.42 5.59
C ILE A 36 2.66 4.88 5.18
N VAL A 37 2.19 4.40 4.04
CA VAL A 37 0.83 4.65 3.54
C VAL A 37 -0.17 3.76 4.30
N GLU A 38 -1.23 4.36 4.84
CA GLU A 38 -2.28 3.64 5.57
C GLU A 38 -3.53 3.42 4.72
N ARG A 39 -3.95 4.44 3.98
CA ARG A 39 -5.14 4.41 3.14
C ARG A 39 -4.95 5.30 1.91
N ALA A 40 -5.88 5.20 0.98
CA ALA A 40 -5.85 6.00 -0.24
C ALA A 40 -7.28 6.24 -0.75
N GLU A 41 -7.51 7.31 -1.51
CA GLU A 41 -8.81 7.62 -2.12
C GLU A 41 -8.61 8.47 -3.38
N GLY A 42 -9.24 8.09 -4.50
CA GLY A 42 -9.09 8.81 -5.76
C GLY A 42 -7.62 8.91 -6.18
N ALA A 43 -7.08 10.13 -6.30
CA ALA A 43 -5.68 10.37 -6.63
C ALA A 43 -4.75 10.56 -5.42
N TRP A 44 -5.21 10.26 -4.20
CA TRP A 44 -4.47 10.58 -2.96
C TRP A 44 -4.03 9.32 -2.22
N LEU A 45 -2.77 9.31 -1.80
CA LEU A 45 -2.25 8.41 -0.77
C LEU A 45 -2.28 9.15 0.58
N ILE A 46 -2.57 8.43 1.66
CA ILE A 46 -2.68 9.01 3.00
C ILE A 46 -1.79 8.20 3.94
N GLY A 47 -0.77 8.87 4.49
CA GLY A 47 0.15 8.28 5.45
C GLY A 47 -0.52 8.01 6.80
N VAL A 48 0.12 7.19 7.64
CA VAL A 48 -0.35 6.89 9.00
C VAL A 48 -0.52 8.13 9.89
N GLU A 49 0.24 9.20 9.63
CA GLU A 49 0.12 10.49 10.34
C GLU A 49 -1.03 11.35 9.79
N GLY A 50 -1.81 10.84 8.83
CA GLY A 50 -2.92 11.55 8.18
C GLY A 50 -2.52 12.50 7.05
N ARG A 51 -1.21 12.68 6.80
CA ARG A 51 -0.72 13.52 5.69
C ARG A 51 -1.13 12.94 4.34
N ARG A 52 -1.63 13.81 3.45
CA ARG A 52 -2.05 13.48 2.08
C ARG A 52 -0.91 13.72 1.09
N TYR A 53 -0.74 12.80 0.16
CA TYR A 53 0.23 12.86 -0.94
C TYR A 53 -0.51 12.66 -2.25
N LEU A 54 -0.32 13.55 -3.22
CA LEU A 54 -0.87 13.38 -4.55
C LEU A 54 -0.11 12.25 -5.24
N ASP A 55 -0.83 11.23 -5.70
CA ASP A 55 -0.26 10.15 -6.50
C ASP A 55 -0.07 10.61 -7.96
N GLY A 56 0.98 11.41 -8.17
CA GLY A 56 1.26 12.05 -9.46
C GLY A 56 1.73 11.10 -10.57
N VAL A 57 2.02 9.84 -10.25
CA VAL A 57 2.55 8.84 -11.20
C VAL A 57 1.70 7.58 -11.26
N SER A 58 0.47 7.61 -10.72
CA SER A 58 -0.43 6.45 -10.64
C SER A 58 0.27 5.24 -9.99
N SER A 59 0.97 5.51 -8.89
CA SER A 59 1.87 4.65 -8.12
C SER A 59 3.08 4.19 -8.92
N LEU A 60 2.88 3.26 -9.84
CA LEU A 60 3.89 2.81 -10.80
C LEU A 60 3.27 2.73 -12.20
N TRP A 61 2.59 3.80 -12.62
CA TRP A 61 1.90 3.92 -13.90
C TRP A 61 0.78 2.89 -14.15
N VAL A 62 0.28 2.23 -13.10
CA VAL A 62 -0.70 1.15 -13.19
C VAL A 62 -2.07 1.52 -12.62
N ASN A 63 -2.17 2.59 -11.85
CA ASN A 63 -3.43 2.97 -11.20
C ASN A 63 -4.25 3.97 -12.04
N LEU A 64 -4.84 3.49 -13.14
CA LEU A 64 -5.59 4.34 -14.08
C LEU A 64 -6.89 4.88 -13.48
N HIS A 65 -7.63 4.03 -12.80
CA HIS A 65 -8.92 4.42 -12.24
C HIS A 65 -8.74 5.19 -10.93
N GLY A 66 -7.61 5.09 -10.24
CA GLY A 66 -7.40 5.70 -8.93
C GLY A 66 -7.78 4.76 -7.79
N HIS A 67 -7.40 5.15 -6.57
CA HIS A 67 -7.52 4.34 -5.37
C HIS A 67 -8.97 4.21 -4.90
N ARG A 68 -9.32 3.01 -4.39
CA ARG A 68 -10.62 2.68 -3.75
C ARG A 68 -11.85 2.93 -4.64
N ARG A 69 -11.78 2.51 -5.91
CA ARG A 69 -12.95 2.53 -6.79
C ARG A 69 -13.97 1.48 -6.39
N GLU A 70 -15.12 1.93 -5.92
CA GLU A 70 -16.17 1.08 -5.35
C GLU A 70 -16.59 -0.05 -6.30
N GLU A 71 -16.70 0.23 -7.60
CA GLU A 71 -17.09 -0.74 -8.61
C GLU A 71 -16.09 -1.90 -8.73
N ILE A 72 -14.78 -1.58 -8.78
CA ILE A 72 -13.69 -2.56 -8.87
C ILE A 72 -13.62 -3.37 -7.57
N ASP A 73 -13.64 -2.67 -6.44
CA ASP A 73 -13.63 -3.24 -5.10
C ASP A 73 -14.77 -4.26 -4.89
N ARG A 74 -15.98 -3.91 -5.34
CA ARG A 74 -17.16 -4.79 -5.27
C ARG A 74 -16.99 -5.99 -6.18
N ALA A 75 -16.58 -5.78 -7.43
CA ALA A 75 -16.37 -6.87 -8.39
C ALA A 75 -15.33 -7.89 -7.88
N VAL A 76 -14.23 -7.44 -7.26
CA VAL A 76 -13.23 -8.32 -6.65
C VAL A 76 -13.82 -9.12 -5.50
N ARG A 77 -14.55 -8.49 -4.57
CA ARG A 77 -15.18 -9.19 -3.43
C ARG A 77 -16.21 -10.23 -3.89
N ASP A 78 -17.07 -9.84 -4.83
CA ASP A 78 -18.12 -10.71 -5.37
C ASP A 78 -17.50 -11.94 -6.05
N GLN A 79 -16.42 -11.76 -6.80
CA GLN A 79 -15.73 -12.86 -7.46
C GLN A 79 -14.99 -13.75 -6.46
N LEU A 80 -14.33 -13.18 -5.45
CA LEU A 80 -13.69 -13.96 -4.37
C LEU A 80 -14.69 -14.79 -3.57
N GLY A 81 -15.94 -14.33 -3.43
CA GLY A 81 -17.03 -15.10 -2.84
C GLY A 81 -17.47 -16.30 -3.68
N ARG A 82 -17.11 -16.36 -4.96
CA ARG A 82 -17.42 -17.47 -5.88
C ARG A 82 -16.22 -18.38 -6.09
N VAL A 83 -15.11 -17.82 -6.58
CA VAL A 83 -13.86 -18.53 -6.85
C VAL A 83 -12.69 -17.55 -6.94
N ALA A 84 -11.65 -17.80 -6.15
CA ALA A 84 -10.45 -16.96 -6.13
C ALA A 84 -9.47 -17.30 -7.26
N HIS A 85 -9.42 -18.56 -7.68
CA HIS A 85 -8.56 -19.03 -8.75
C HIS A 85 -9.15 -20.28 -9.39
N SER A 86 -9.08 -20.37 -10.71
CA SER A 86 -9.38 -21.57 -11.48
C SER A 86 -8.37 -21.66 -12.62
N THR A 87 -7.95 -22.87 -12.96
CA THR A 87 -7.12 -23.12 -14.12
C THR A 87 -8.00 -23.63 -15.26
N GLN A 88 -7.70 -23.20 -16.48
CA GLN A 88 -8.26 -23.81 -17.71
C GLN A 88 -7.22 -24.72 -18.40
N LEU A 89 -6.16 -25.08 -17.67
CA LEU A 89 -5.21 -26.10 -18.09
C LEU A 89 -5.80 -27.46 -17.74
N GLY A 90 -6.47 -28.08 -18.72
CA GLY A 90 -7.12 -29.40 -18.61
C GLY A 90 -8.62 -29.31 -18.84
#